data_AF-A0AAD5KKQ5-F1
#
_entry.id   AF-A0AAD5KKQ5-F1
#
_cell.length_a   1.000
_cell.length_b   1.000
_cell.length_c   1.000
_cell.angle_alpha   90.00
_cell.angle_beta   90.00
_cell.angle_gamma   90.00
#
_symmetry.space_group_name_H-M   'P 1'
#
loop_
_entity.id
_entity.type
_entity.pdbx_description
1 polymer ?
#
loop_
_entity_poly.entity_id
_entity_poly.type
_entity_poly.pdbx_seq_one_letter_code
_entity_poly.pdbx_strand_id
1 'polypeptide(L)'
;MRGRGRMRMLRRGGAPMMMGGRPMHHMSGFKPRPHILRMPFDMFVSESFYPRLKPQPDDKDLTQALLKRHAELVPPTHEQTSIQSLLLKVQGILEGLTVAPGSFEACQLEEVRIVGSFKKGTMVCGHNVADLVVILKTLPTHEAIRALGAKILEEVQKQQAQLKHELEITDRGFNILSVTPPENTKATVRVLITTIGRNFRLISSSMHLDMKYLQSHLAAVRHSRWFEENVNHTSVKVLIRLLRDMRTRIKGLEPLSPWMIDLLAHFSVLNTPNRQALSVNLAFRRVIQLLSAGFFLPGSCGILDPCEVGAIRVHMVMTMEQEDLLCRTAQNLLRILSHGGYNAILGLDQKTDDPTAELSVWNGIVVTPQDNVYDSTLYERKTGEEPEDEEVEEAPPTEKENDLNI
;
A
#
# COMPACT_ATOMS: atom_id res chain seq x y z
N MET A 1 65.52 -18.61 21.78
CA MET A 1 66.74 -18.00 21.23
C MET A 1 67.34 -18.95 20.21
N ARG A 2 67.58 -18.45 18.98
CA ARG A 2 68.56 -18.86 17.94
C ARG A 2 68.81 -20.37 17.75
N GLY A 3 68.50 -20.92 16.58
CA GLY A 3 69.45 -20.88 15.47
C GLY A 3 68.86 -20.43 14.13
N ARG A 4 69.61 -19.57 13.44
CA ARG A 4 69.31 -18.89 12.18
C ARG A 4 70.52 -19.06 11.26
N GLY A 5 70.29 -19.16 9.95
CA GLY A 5 71.25 -18.78 8.91
C GLY A 5 71.02 -19.55 7.61
N ARG A 6 70.38 -18.98 6.56
CA ARG A 6 70.96 -18.14 5.46
C ARG A 6 72.11 -18.88 4.73
N MET A 7 72.21 -18.95 3.40
CA MET A 7 71.90 -17.97 2.35
C MET A 7 72.18 -18.59 0.95
N ARG A 8 71.51 -18.06 -0.11
CA ARG A 8 71.92 -17.95 -1.54
C ARG A 8 72.20 -19.23 -2.35
N MET A 9 72.14 -19.27 -3.69
CA MET A 9 71.46 -18.60 -4.81
C MET A 9 72.17 -19.13 -6.08
N LEU A 10 71.44 -19.22 -7.21
CA LEU A 10 71.87 -19.46 -8.61
C LEU A 10 72.16 -20.90 -9.06
N ARG A 11 71.94 -21.33 -10.32
CA ARG A 11 71.12 -20.92 -11.49
C ARG A 11 71.54 -21.82 -12.67
N ARG A 12 70.59 -22.14 -13.57
CA ARG A 12 70.68 -22.66 -14.97
C ARG A 12 70.35 -24.15 -15.11
N GLY A 13 69.53 -24.60 -16.06
CA GLY A 13 68.78 -23.97 -17.16
C GLY A 13 67.74 -25.02 -17.66
N GLY A 14 66.84 -24.80 -18.61
CA GLY A 14 66.52 -23.74 -19.55
C GLY A 14 65.08 -23.97 -20.05
N ALA A 15 64.57 -23.00 -20.80
CA ALA A 15 63.17 -22.74 -21.13
C ALA A 15 62.43 -23.80 -21.98
N PRO A 16 61.10 -23.62 -22.16
CA PRO A 16 60.67 -23.04 -23.44
C PRO A 16 59.79 -21.78 -23.30
N MET A 17 59.82 -21.02 -24.39
CA MET A 17 59.33 -19.66 -24.60
C MET A 17 57.82 -19.49 -24.36
N MET A 18 57.46 -18.50 -23.55
CA MET A 18 56.14 -17.86 -23.60
C MET A 18 56.14 -16.81 -24.71
N MET A 19 55.32 -17.05 -25.74
CA MET A 19 54.93 -16.02 -26.71
C MET A 19 53.95 -15.06 -26.03
N GLY A 20 54.20 -13.77 -26.23
CA GLY A 20 53.47 -12.68 -25.59
C GLY A 20 52.02 -12.57 -26.03
N GLY A 21 51.13 -12.54 -25.04
CA GLY A 21 49.82 -11.91 -25.13
C GLY A 21 49.85 -10.65 -24.26
N ARG A 22 49.57 -9.50 -24.85
CA ARG A 22 49.36 -8.23 -24.12
C ARG A 22 48.29 -8.45 -23.04
N PRO A 23 48.39 -7.86 -21.84
CA PRO A 23 47.29 -7.87 -20.90
C PRO A 23 46.11 -7.13 -21.55
N MET A 24 45.06 -7.88 -21.90
CA MET A 24 43.75 -7.32 -22.17
C MET A 24 43.40 -6.44 -20.97
N HIS A 25 43.26 -5.14 -21.19
CA HIS A 25 42.57 -4.28 -20.26
C HIS A 25 41.19 -4.90 -20.05
N HIS A 26 40.97 -5.52 -18.89
CA HIS A 26 39.62 -5.76 -18.40
C HIS A 26 38.95 -4.39 -18.39
N MET A 27 38.06 -4.13 -19.38
CA MET A 27 37.19 -2.98 -19.32
C MET A 27 36.43 -3.08 -18.02
N SER A 28 36.79 -2.17 -17.12
CA SER A 28 36.11 -1.92 -15.87
C SER A 28 34.64 -1.64 -16.18
N GLY A 29 33.80 -2.64 -15.90
CA GLY A 29 32.44 -2.50 -15.40
C GLY A 29 31.58 -1.40 -16.02
N PHE A 30 30.71 -1.80 -16.95
CA PHE A 30 29.33 -1.31 -16.90
C PHE A 30 28.69 -1.86 -15.63
N LYS A 31 28.95 -1.21 -14.48
CA LYS A 31 28.02 -1.33 -13.36
C LYS A 31 26.71 -0.70 -13.88
N PRO A 32 25.59 -1.44 -13.92
CA PRO A 32 24.31 -0.83 -14.27
C PRO A 32 24.14 0.40 -13.38
N ARG A 33 23.94 1.58 -14.00
CA ARG A 33 23.72 2.81 -13.24
C ARG A 33 22.59 2.51 -12.26
N PRO A 34 22.77 2.77 -10.96
CA PRO A 34 21.72 2.48 -10.00
C PRO A 34 20.45 3.19 -10.46
N HIS A 35 19.34 2.47 -10.56
CA HIS A 35 18.07 3.04 -10.95
C HIS A 35 17.69 4.10 -9.90
N ILE A 36 17.94 5.37 -10.22
CA ILE A 36 17.71 6.48 -9.30
C ILE A 36 16.20 6.71 -9.24
N LEU A 37 15.61 6.35 -8.11
CA LEU A 37 14.23 6.67 -7.81
C LEU A 37 14.07 8.18 -7.66
N ARG A 38 13.07 8.75 -8.32
CA ARG A 38 12.80 10.20 -8.31
C ARG A 38 11.52 10.48 -7.56
N MET A 39 11.50 11.53 -6.75
CA MET A 39 10.25 12.09 -6.23
C MET A 39 9.54 12.79 -7.39
N PRO A 40 8.32 12.37 -7.77
CA PRO A 40 7.55 13.08 -8.77
C PRO A 40 7.16 14.47 -8.29
N PHE A 41 6.67 15.29 -9.21
CA PHE A 41 6.34 16.67 -8.90
C PHE A 41 5.25 16.76 -7.81
N ASP A 42 5.52 17.56 -6.78
CA ASP A 42 4.57 17.86 -5.70
C ASP A 42 4.62 19.37 -5.39
N MET A 43 3.55 20.06 -5.76
CA MET A 43 3.42 21.51 -5.62
C MET A 43 3.65 21.98 -4.17
N PHE A 44 3.28 21.19 -3.17
CA PHE A 44 3.34 21.60 -1.77
C PHE A 44 4.76 21.58 -1.19
N VAL A 45 5.68 20.83 -1.79
CA VAL A 45 7.10 20.86 -1.42
C VAL A 45 7.92 21.79 -2.30
N SER A 46 7.40 22.13 -3.48
CA SER A 46 8.07 23.02 -4.43
C SER A 46 7.48 24.43 -4.48
N GLU A 47 6.58 24.81 -3.57
CA GLU A 47 5.86 26.09 -3.65
C GLU A 47 6.78 27.31 -3.75
N SER A 48 7.95 27.26 -3.11
CA SER A 48 8.98 28.31 -3.20
C SER A 48 9.51 28.56 -4.62
N PHE A 49 9.44 27.56 -5.50
CA PHE A 49 9.83 27.68 -6.92
C PHE A 49 8.70 28.14 -7.82
N TYR A 50 7.45 28.17 -7.34
CA TYR A 50 6.25 28.50 -8.11
C TYR A 50 5.43 29.60 -7.43
N PRO A 51 5.95 30.84 -7.36
CA PRO A 51 5.22 31.95 -6.76
C PRO A 51 3.90 32.19 -7.51
N ARG A 52 2.81 32.31 -6.77
CA ARG A 52 1.49 32.53 -7.37
C ARG A 52 1.36 33.96 -7.90
N LEU A 53 0.95 34.09 -9.16
CA LEU A 53 0.63 35.39 -9.77
C LEU A 53 -0.70 35.98 -9.26
N LYS A 54 -1.61 35.11 -8.80
CA LYS A 54 -2.90 35.48 -8.22
C LYS A 54 -3.04 34.84 -6.85
N PRO A 55 -3.81 35.44 -5.93
CA PRO A 55 -4.15 34.79 -4.67
C PRO A 55 -4.75 33.40 -4.90
N GLN A 56 -4.54 32.50 -3.94
CA GLN A 56 -5.15 31.19 -3.99
C GLN A 56 -6.68 31.32 -4.05
N PRO A 57 -7.37 30.62 -4.97
CA PRO A 57 -8.82 30.60 -5.01
C PRO A 57 -9.42 30.15 -3.67
N ASP A 58 -10.58 30.71 -3.32
CA ASP A 58 -11.30 30.35 -2.11
C ASP A 58 -11.94 28.95 -2.28
N ASP A 59 -11.35 27.94 -1.62
CA ASP A 59 -11.81 26.55 -1.65
C ASP A 59 -12.89 26.25 -0.57
N LYS A 60 -13.65 27.27 -0.13
CA LYS A 60 -14.76 27.09 0.84
C LYS A 60 -15.79 26.08 0.38
N ASP A 61 -16.24 26.16 -0.87
CA ASP A 61 -17.27 25.26 -1.40
C ASP A 61 -16.77 23.81 -1.46
N LEU A 62 -15.52 23.62 -1.87
CA LEU A 62 -14.86 22.31 -1.82
C LEU A 62 -14.77 21.80 -0.38
N THR A 63 -14.41 22.65 0.57
CA THR A 63 -14.33 22.30 1.99
C THR A 63 -15.69 21.86 2.53
N GLN A 64 -16.75 22.60 2.23
CA GLN A 64 -18.11 22.25 2.64
C GLN A 64 -18.58 20.94 2.00
N ALA A 65 -18.31 20.73 0.72
CA ALA A 65 -18.64 19.49 0.02
C ALA A 65 -17.92 18.27 0.62
N LEU A 66 -16.62 18.40 0.94
CA LEU A 66 -15.84 17.35 1.59
C LEU A 66 -16.40 17.00 2.97
N LEU A 67 -16.74 18.01 3.78
CA LEU A 67 -17.31 17.80 5.11
C LEU A 67 -18.72 17.21 5.05
N LYS A 68 -19.54 17.64 4.08
CA LYS A 68 -20.87 17.05 3.82
C LYS A 68 -20.74 15.56 3.47
N ARG A 69 -19.91 15.22 2.48
CA ARG A 69 -19.70 13.82 2.09
C ARG A 69 -19.11 13.00 3.23
N HIS A 70 -18.16 13.58 3.99
CA HIS A 70 -17.63 12.92 5.16
C HIS A 70 -18.72 12.57 6.18
N ALA A 71 -19.64 13.50 6.47
CA ALA A 71 -20.74 13.25 7.40
C ALA A 71 -21.67 12.13 6.92
N GLU A 72 -21.96 12.04 5.62
CA GLU A 72 -22.73 10.94 5.02
C GLU A 72 -22.01 9.58 5.15
N LEU A 73 -20.68 9.57 5.19
CA LEU A 73 -19.85 8.37 5.28
C LEU A 73 -19.57 7.92 6.73
N VAL A 74 -19.86 8.74 7.74
CA VAL A 74 -19.65 8.34 9.15
C VAL A 74 -20.72 7.29 9.52
N PRO A 75 -20.31 6.13 10.08
CA PRO A 75 -21.27 5.13 10.54
C PRO A 75 -22.24 5.75 11.57
N PRO A 76 -23.56 5.53 11.44
CA PRO A 76 -24.54 6.00 12.41
C PRO A 76 -24.35 5.34 13.78
N THR A 77 -24.91 5.95 14.84
CA THR A 77 -24.72 5.50 16.23
C THR A 77 -25.13 4.05 16.45
N HIS A 78 -26.18 3.54 15.79
CA HIS A 78 -26.60 2.14 15.93
C HIS A 78 -25.58 1.16 15.32
N GLU A 79 -24.95 1.50 14.19
CA GLU A 79 -23.86 0.71 13.60
C GLU A 79 -22.67 0.69 14.55
N GLN A 80 -22.22 1.87 15.01
CA GLN A 80 -21.10 2.00 15.95
C GLN A 80 -21.32 1.19 17.23
N THR A 81 -22.51 1.29 17.82
CA THR A 81 -22.84 0.58 19.08
C THR A 81 -22.89 -0.92 18.87
N SER A 82 -23.52 -1.39 17.77
CA SER A 82 -23.66 -2.83 17.50
C SER A 82 -22.30 -3.49 17.25
N ILE A 83 -21.43 -2.89 16.43
CA ILE A 83 -20.11 -3.48 16.16
C ILE A 83 -19.19 -3.40 17.37
N GLN A 84 -19.22 -2.31 18.13
CA GLN A 84 -18.43 -2.19 19.35
C GLN A 84 -18.86 -3.24 20.39
N SER A 85 -20.17 -3.45 20.56
CA SER A 85 -20.69 -4.48 21.47
C SER A 85 -20.21 -5.88 21.08
N LEU A 86 -20.38 -6.25 19.81
CA LEU A 86 -19.96 -7.57 19.31
C LEU A 86 -18.43 -7.75 19.42
N LEU A 87 -17.65 -6.74 19.02
CA LEU A 87 -16.20 -6.79 19.05
C LEU A 87 -15.66 -6.99 20.46
N LEU A 88 -16.13 -6.22 21.44
CA LEU A 88 -15.68 -6.33 22.83
C LEU A 88 -16.02 -7.69 23.43
N LYS A 89 -17.15 -8.28 23.04
CA LYS A 89 -17.54 -9.63 23.46
C LYS A 89 -16.61 -10.71 22.89
N VAL A 90 -16.40 -10.69 21.56
CA VAL A 90 -15.50 -11.63 20.90
C VAL A 90 -14.06 -11.48 21.43
N GLN A 91 -13.58 -10.24 21.59
CA GLN A 91 -12.27 -9.94 22.14
C GLN A 91 -12.12 -10.49 23.57
N GLY A 92 -13.07 -10.19 24.47
CA GLY A 92 -12.99 -10.65 25.86
C GLY A 92 -12.96 -12.17 25.99
N ILE A 93 -13.69 -12.89 25.14
CA ILE A 93 -13.64 -14.36 25.09
C ILE A 93 -12.26 -14.85 24.62
N LEU A 94 -11.72 -14.27 23.56
CA LEU A 94 -10.38 -14.63 23.03
C LEU A 94 -9.26 -14.32 24.03
N GLU A 95 -9.31 -13.17 24.71
CA GLU A 95 -8.36 -12.80 25.76
C GLU A 95 -8.47 -13.75 26.97
N GLY A 96 -9.69 -14.13 27.34
CA GLY A 96 -9.93 -15.16 28.36
C GLY A 96 -9.29 -16.50 28.00
N LEU A 97 -9.46 -16.96 26.75
CA LEU A 97 -8.82 -18.19 26.24
C LEU A 97 -7.28 -18.08 26.16
N THR A 98 -6.75 -16.88 26.02
CA THR A 98 -5.29 -16.65 26.01
C THR A 98 -4.68 -16.85 27.40
N VAL A 99 -5.38 -16.43 28.46
CA VAL A 99 -4.92 -16.53 29.85
C VAL A 99 -5.26 -17.88 30.48
N ALA A 100 -6.49 -18.36 30.27
CA ALA A 100 -7.04 -19.57 30.87
C ALA A 100 -7.81 -20.40 29.83
N PRO A 101 -7.12 -21.22 29.01
CA PRO A 101 -7.76 -22.01 27.96
C PRO A 101 -8.70 -23.11 28.50
N GLY A 102 -8.58 -23.46 29.79
CA GLY A 102 -9.40 -24.49 30.42
C GLY A 102 -9.23 -25.84 29.71
N SER A 103 -10.34 -26.44 29.28
CA SER A 103 -10.38 -27.70 28.53
C SER A 103 -10.34 -27.52 26.99
N PHE A 104 -10.14 -26.29 26.50
CA PHE A 104 -10.06 -26.06 25.07
C PHE A 104 -8.66 -26.42 24.55
N GLU A 105 -8.53 -27.59 23.93
CA GLU A 105 -7.24 -28.16 23.50
C GLU A 105 -6.95 -27.99 22.00
N ALA A 106 -7.91 -27.50 21.21
CA ALA A 106 -7.78 -27.46 19.74
C ALA A 106 -6.67 -26.50 19.25
N CYS A 107 -6.44 -25.39 19.97
CA CYS A 107 -5.28 -24.52 19.75
C CYS A 107 -4.96 -23.68 20.98
N GLN A 108 -3.73 -23.18 21.03
CA GLN A 108 -3.29 -22.25 22.07
C GLN A 108 -3.07 -20.86 21.47
N LEU A 109 -3.61 -19.85 22.15
CA LEU A 109 -3.51 -18.45 21.74
C LEU A 109 -2.28 -17.81 22.42
N GLU A 110 -1.55 -17.01 21.64
CA GLU A 110 -0.48 -16.14 22.13
C GLU A 110 -1.04 -14.77 22.48
N GLU A 111 -1.79 -14.18 21.53
CA GLU A 111 -2.16 -12.78 21.59
C GLU A 111 -3.37 -12.47 20.70
N VAL A 112 -4.12 -11.44 21.09
CA VAL A 112 -5.29 -10.92 20.36
C VAL A 112 -5.10 -9.43 20.14
N ARG A 113 -5.29 -8.96 18.91
CA ARG A 113 -5.12 -7.54 18.54
C ARG A 113 -6.28 -7.03 17.69
N ILE A 114 -6.89 -5.93 18.10
CA ILE A 114 -7.83 -5.19 17.26
C ILE A 114 -7.06 -4.45 16.18
N VAL A 115 -7.48 -4.61 14.92
CA VAL A 115 -6.83 -4.00 13.77
C VAL A 115 -7.85 -3.36 12.83
N GLY A 116 -7.37 -2.86 11.69
CA GLY A 116 -8.25 -2.44 10.60
C GLY A 116 -9.02 -1.14 10.88
N SER A 117 -10.10 -0.93 10.14
CA SER A 117 -10.84 0.33 10.11
C SER A 117 -11.47 0.72 11.45
N PHE A 118 -11.92 -0.27 12.22
CA PHE A 118 -12.48 -0.05 13.56
C PHE A 118 -11.41 0.56 14.49
N LYS A 119 -10.27 -0.12 14.65
CA LYS A 119 -9.16 0.36 15.51
C LYS A 119 -8.63 1.73 15.06
N LYS A 120 -8.57 1.96 13.74
CA LYS A 120 -8.09 3.22 13.15
C LYS A 120 -9.10 4.37 13.25
N GLY A 121 -10.36 4.08 13.56
CA GLY A 121 -11.44 5.07 13.56
C GLY A 121 -11.71 5.61 12.15
N THR A 122 -11.67 4.75 11.14
CA THR A 122 -11.84 5.07 9.70
C THR A 122 -12.90 4.18 9.02
N MET A 123 -13.82 3.62 9.80
CA MET A 123 -15.01 2.92 9.28
C MET A 123 -15.88 3.86 8.43
N VAL A 124 -16.58 3.25 7.47
CA VAL A 124 -17.54 3.89 6.56
C VAL A 124 -18.92 3.27 6.80
N CYS A 125 -19.97 4.08 6.75
CA CYS A 125 -21.35 3.63 6.94
C CYS A 125 -21.74 2.51 5.97
N GLY A 126 -22.63 1.61 6.39
CA GLY A 126 -23.04 0.45 5.58
C GLY A 126 -22.00 -0.69 5.51
N HIS A 127 -20.78 -0.47 6.01
CA HIS A 127 -19.74 -1.50 6.12
C HIS A 127 -19.36 -1.73 7.59
N ASN A 128 -20.33 -2.23 8.36
CA ASN A 128 -20.26 -2.40 9.81
C ASN A 128 -19.43 -3.63 10.23
N VAL A 129 -18.13 -3.59 9.93
CA VAL A 129 -17.17 -4.69 10.10
C VAL A 129 -15.97 -4.26 10.94
N ALA A 130 -15.57 -5.08 11.90
CA ALA A 130 -14.35 -4.92 12.69
C ALA A 130 -13.43 -6.14 12.55
N ASP A 131 -12.13 -5.91 12.70
CA ASP A 131 -11.09 -6.92 12.49
C ASP A 131 -10.33 -7.20 13.78
N LEU A 132 -10.20 -8.48 14.12
CA LEU A 132 -9.33 -8.99 15.18
C LEU A 132 -8.29 -9.90 14.56
N VAL A 133 -7.02 -9.73 14.91
CA VAL A 133 -5.96 -10.70 14.60
C VAL A 133 -5.71 -11.54 15.84
N VAL A 134 -5.79 -12.87 15.68
CA VAL A 134 -5.44 -13.84 16.72
C VAL A 134 -4.14 -14.53 16.33
N ILE A 135 -3.13 -14.42 17.18
CA ILE A 135 -1.83 -15.05 17.01
C ILE A 135 -1.83 -16.36 17.78
N LEU A 136 -1.66 -17.49 17.08
CA LEU A 136 -1.60 -18.81 17.68
C LEU A 136 -0.17 -19.20 18.06
N LYS A 137 -0.02 -19.89 19.21
CA LYS A 137 1.21 -20.62 19.58
C LYS A 137 1.36 -21.91 18.77
N THR A 138 0.23 -22.53 18.41
CA THR A 138 0.15 -23.75 17.62
C THR A 138 0.10 -23.43 16.12
N LEU A 139 0.20 -24.48 15.28
CA LEU A 139 0.01 -24.35 13.84
C LEU A 139 -1.47 -24.04 13.52
N PRO A 140 -1.74 -23.14 12.55
CA PRO A 140 -3.10 -22.72 12.21
C PRO A 140 -3.78 -23.74 11.28
N THR A 141 -4.18 -24.89 11.83
CA THR A 141 -4.91 -25.92 11.07
C THR A 141 -6.36 -25.50 10.83
N HIS A 142 -6.96 -25.95 9.73
CA HIS A 142 -8.36 -25.65 9.41
C HIS A 142 -9.33 -26.19 10.48
N GLU A 143 -9.03 -27.35 11.05
CA GLU A 143 -9.83 -27.96 12.13
C GLU A 143 -9.77 -27.12 13.41
N ALA A 144 -8.58 -26.64 13.80
CA ALA A 144 -8.41 -25.81 14.99
C ALA A 144 -9.14 -24.47 14.84
N ILE A 145 -9.07 -23.85 13.67
CA ILE A 145 -9.78 -22.59 13.36
C ILE A 145 -11.30 -22.80 13.45
N ARG A 146 -11.83 -23.91 12.93
CA ARG A 146 -13.25 -24.25 13.03
C ARG A 146 -13.68 -24.47 14.48
N ALA A 147 -12.88 -25.21 15.25
CA ALA A 147 -13.13 -25.46 16.66
C ALA A 147 -13.11 -24.17 17.50
N LEU A 148 -12.16 -23.27 17.23
CA LEU A 148 -12.08 -21.97 17.87
C LEU A 148 -13.30 -21.10 17.54
N GLY A 149 -13.69 -21.03 16.27
CA GLY A 149 -14.88 -20.30 15.84
C GLY A 149 -16.16 -20.82 16.49
N ALA A 150 -16.35 -22.15 16.56
CA ALA A 150 -17.49 -22.77 17.22
C ALA A 150 -17.53 -22.46 18.72
N LYS A 151 -16.36 -22.51 19.39
CA LYS A 151 -16.25 -22.17 20.81
C LYS A 151 -16.62 -20.72 21.07
N ILE A 152 -16.16 -19.79 20.22
CA ILE A 152 -16.49 -18.37 20.37
C ILE A 152 -17.96 -18.12 20.13
N LEU A 153 -18.56 -18.72 19.09
CA LEU A 153 -20.00 -18.59 18.84
C LEU A 153 -20.81 -19.06 20.06
N GLU A 154 -20.46 -20.21 20.63
CA GLU A 154 -21.12 -20.76 21.82
C GLU A 154 -21.07 -19.76 23.00
N GLU A 155 -19.90 -19.20 23.30
CA GLU A 155 -19.72 -18.26 24.42
C GLU A 155 -20.37 -16.89 24.16
N VAL A 156 -20.33 -16.39 22.93
CA VAL A 156 -21.03 -15.15 22.54
C VAL A 156 -22.54 -15.35 22.71
N GLN A 157 -23.10 -16.47 22.24
CA GLN A 157 -24.53 -16.76 22.36
C GLN A 157 -24.96 -16.90 23.83
N LYS A 158 -24.11 -17.44 24.71
CA LYS A 158 -24.37 -17.45 26.16
C LYS A 158 -24.41 -16.05 26.77
N GLN A 159 -23.50 -15.17 26.36
CA GLN A 159 -23.43 -13.80 26.89
C GLN A 159 -24.48 -12.85 26.30
N GLN A 160 -25.04 -13.19 25.14
CA GLN A 160 -26.01 -12.37 24.40
C GLN A 160 -27.18 -13.23 23.90
N ALA A 161 -27.85 -13.94 24.82
CA ALA A 161 -28.91 -14.89 24.50
C ALA A 161 -30.10 -14.28 23.72
N GLN A 162 -30.30 -12.97 23.82
CA GLN A 162 -31.35 -12.21 23.14
C GLN A 162 -31.00 -11.84 21.68
N LEU A 163 -29.75 -12.00 21.27
CA LEU A 163 -29.29 -11.70 19.91
C LEU A 163 -29.04 -12.99 19.14
N LYS A 164 -29.23 -12.93 17.83
CA LYS A 164 -28.89 -14.04 16.93
C LYS A 164 -27.46 -13.87 16.45
N HIS A 165 -26.63 -14.87 16.71
CA HIS A 165 -25.26 -14.92 16.22
C HIS A 165 -25.06 -16.06 15.21
N GLU A 166 -24.19 -15.85 14.23
CA GLU A 166 -23.84 -16.84 13.22
C GLU A 166 -22.32 -16.90 13.05
N LEU A 167 -21.81 -18.10 12.77
CA LEU A 167 -20.41 -18.35 12.47
C LEU A 167 -20.25 -18.64 10.98
N GLU A 168 -19.31 -17.95 10.36
CA GLU A 168 -18.90 -18.18 8.97
C GLU A 168 -17.40 -18.51 8.94
N ILE A 169 -17.03 -19.70 8.46
CA ILE A 169 -15.62 -20.07 8.29
C ILE A 169 -15.11 -19.51 6.96
N THR A 170 -13.92 -18.90 6.96
CA THR A 170 -13.32 -18.29 5.78
C THR A 170 -11.92 -18.86 5.51
N ASP A 171 -11.36 -18.55 4.35
CA ASP A 171 -9.96 -18.87 4.00
C ASP A 171 -8.94 -18.06 4.82
N ARG A 172 -9.39 -17.07 5.60
CA ARG A 172 -8.58 -16.17 6.43
C ARG A 172 -8.75 -16.41 7.94
N GLY A 173 -9.68 -17.26 8.33
CA GLY A 173 -10.06 -17.49 9.71
C GLY A 173 -11.56 -17.77 9.82
N PHE A 174 -12.28 -16.89 10.53
CA PHE A 174 -13.74 -16.98 10.63
C PHE A 174 -14.36 -15.62 10.98
N ASN A 175 -15.66 -15.49 10.75
CA ASN A 175 -16.44 -14.31 11.08
C ASN A 175 -17.51 -14.68 12.11
N ILE A 176 -17.71 -13.80 13.09
CA ILE A 176 -18.88 -13.82 13.96
C ILE A 176 -19.82 -12.71 13.50
N LEU A 177 -21.01 -13.09 13.07
CA LEU A 177 -22.06 -12.18 12.63
C LEU A 177 -23.06 -12.00 13.76
N SER A 178 -23.59 -10.79 13.92
CA SER A 178 -24.67 -10.46 14.84
C SER A 178 -25.72 -9.63 14.12
N VAL A 179 -26.99 -9.89 14.43
CA VAL A 179 -28.11 -9.04 14.00
C VAL A 179 -28.76 -8.46 15.25
N THR A 180 -28.77 -7.12 15.34
CA THR A 180 -29.30 -6.39 16.50
C THR A 180 -30.67 -5.78 16.17
N PRO A 181 -31.77 -6.23 16.81
CA PRO A 181 -33.08 -5.56 16.73
C PRO A 181 -33.05 -4.17 17.39
N PRO A 182 -33.99 -3.25 17.05
CA PRO A 182 -35.13 -3.41 16.14
C PRO A 182 -34.80 -3.14 14.66
N GLU A 183 -33.70 -2.46 14.36
CA GLU A 183 -33.31 -2.04 12.99
C GLU A 183 -32.71 -3.18 12.16
N ASN A 184 -32.54 -4.37 12.74
CA ASN A 184 -31.83 -5.51 12.15
C ASN A 184 -30.41 -5.14 11.69
N THR A 185 -29.74 -4.28 12.46
CA THR A 185 -28.38 -3.82 12.19
C THR A 185 -27.43 -5.02 12.22
N LYS A 186 -26.81 -5.29 11.08
CA LYS A 186 -25.82 -6.35 10.93
C LYS A 186 -24.47 -5.82 11.38
N ALA A 187 -23.78 -6.58 12.24
CA ALA A 187 -22.41 -6.34 12.63
C ALA A 187 -21.60 -7.61 12.38
N THR A 188 -20.38 -7.46 11.87
CA THR A 188 -19.49 -8.60 11.61
C THR A 188 -18.12 -8.35 12.24
N VAL A 189 -17.68 -9.28 13.08
CA VAL A 189 -16.30 -9.31 13.57
C VAL A 189 -15.55 -10.39 12.81
N ARG A 190 -14.57 -9.99 12.01
CA ARG A 190 -13.68 -10.91 11.30
C ARG A 190 -12.51 -11.25 12.21
N VAL A 191 -12.34 -12.53 12.49
CA VAL A 191 -11.21 -13.06 13.25
C VAL A 191 -10.20 -13.64 12.28
N LEU A 192 -9.13 -12.87 12.08
CA LEU A 192 -8.02 -13.13 11.18
C LEU A 192 -6.96 -13.95 11.92
N ILE A 193 -6.69 -15.16 11.43
CA ILE A 193 -5.78 -16.08 12.13
C ILE A 193 -4.36 -15.92 11.64
N THR A 194 -3.41 -15.84 12.56
CA THR A 194 -1.98 -15.98 12.28
C THR A 194 -1.29 -16.81 13.35
N THR A 195 0.03 -16.96 13.26
CA THR A 195 0.82 -17.74 14.21
C THR A 195 2.15 -17.05 14.52
N ILE A 196 2.88 -17.55 15.50
CA ILE A 196 4.20 -17.05 15.88
C ILE A 196 5.27 -17.37 14.81
N GLY A 197 6.30 -16.52 14.73
CA GLY A 197 7.32 -16.56 13.66
C GLY A 197 8.02 -17.92 13.46
N ARG A 198 8.25 -18.69 14.53
CA ARG A 198 8.87 -20.03 14.44
C ARG A 198 8.03 -21.04 13.64
N ASN A 199 6.71 -20.89 13.63
CA ASN A 199 5.80 -21.81 12.97
C ASN A 199 5.74 -21.59 11.45
N PHE A 200 6.17 -20.43 10.95
CA PHE A 200 6.15 -20.12 9.51
C PHE A 200 6.94 -21.14 8.67
N ARG A 201 7.99 -21.74 9.23
CA ARG A 201 8.80 -22.76 8.54
C ARG A 201 8.13 -24.12 8.44
N LEU A 202 7.03 -24.32 9.16
CA LEU A 202 6.29 -25.59 9.29
C LEU A 202 4.92 -25.54 8.59
N ILE A 203 4.59 -24.41 7.96
CA ILE A 203 3.31 -24.24 7.24
C ILE A 203 3.30 -25.14 6.01
N SER A 204 2.15 -25.78 5.78
CA SER A 204 1.91 -26.70 4.68
C SER A 204 0.55 -26.35 4.12
N SER A 205 0.47 -26.09 2.81
CA SER A 205 -0.75 -25.63 2.14
C SER A 205 -1.91 -26.62 2.19
N SER A 206 -1.65 -27.90 2.49
CA SER A 206 -2.68 -28.94 2.58
C SER A 206 -3.43 -28.98 3.92
N MET A 207 -2.82 -28.47 5.00
CA MET A 207 -3.35 -28.59 6.36
C MET A 207 -3.53 -27.25 7.07
N HIS A 208 -2.75 -26.25 6.66
CA HIS A 208 -2.65 -24.97 7.34
C HIS A 208 -3.20 -23.85 6.46
N LEU A 209 -3.64 -22.78 7.13
CA LEU A 209 -4.03 -21.55 6.48
C LEU A 209 -2.88 -20.99 5.61
N ASP A 210 -3.23 -20.40 4.46
CA ASP A 210 -2.25 -19.96 3.47
C ASP A 210 -1.26 -18.95 4.05
N MET A 211 0.02 -19.17 3.74
CA MET A 211 1.14 -18.34 4.17
C MET A 211 0.91 -16.85 3.92
N LYS A 212 0.37 -16.50 2.75
CA LYS A 212 0.08 -15.12 2.34
C LYS A 212 -0.88 -14.44 3.31
N TYR A 213 -1.91 -15.16 3.76
CA TYR A 213 -2.87 -14.62 4.73
C TYR A 213 -2.26 -14.47 6.12
N LEU A 214 -1.50 -15.48 6.58
CA LEU A 214 -0.79 -15.41 7.86
C LEU A 214 0.14 -14.18 7.94
N GLN A 215 0.89 -13.92 6.87
CA GLN A 215 1.75 -12.74 6.74
C GLN A 215 0.95 -11.44 6.68
N SER A 216 -0.12 -11.40 5.88
CA SER A 216 -0.98 -10.23 5.76
C SER A 216 -1.65 -9.85 7.09
N HIS A 217 -1.99 -10.81 7.93
CA HIS A 217 -2.59 -10.56 9.24
C HIS A 217 -1.56 -9.99 10.22
N LEU A 218 -0.30 -10.46 10.19
CA LEU A 218 0.79 -9.83 10.95
C LEU A 218 1.09 -8.41 10.45
N ALA A 219 1.02 -8.17 9.14
CA ALA A 219 1.15 -6.83 8.57
C ALA A 219 0.02 -5.92 9.09
N ALA A 220 -1.22 -6.40 9.16
CA ALA A 220 -2.35 -5.62 9.70
C ALA A 220 -2.13 -5.19 11.18
N VAL A 221 -1.46 -6.02 11.99
CA VAL A 221 -1.06 -5.65 13.36
C VAL A 221 -0.04 -4.51 13.32
N ARG A 222 1.01 -4.62 12.50
CA ARG A 222 2.02 -3.56 12.34
C ARG A 222 1.41 -2.26 11.83
N HIS A 223 0.56 -2.33 10.80
CA HIS A 223 -0.15 -1.17 10.24
C HIS A 223 -1.00 -0.47 11.29
N SER A 224 -1.69 -1.22 12.14
CA SER A 224 -2.56 -0.65 13.18
C SER A 224 -1.75 0.03 14.27
N ARG A 225 -0.63 -0.56 14.68
CA ARG A 225 0.32 0.05 15.61
C ARG A 225 0.92 1.35 15.04
N TRP A 226 1.44 1.28 13.82
CA TRP A 226 1.97 2.48 13.15
C TRP A 226 0.92 3.57 13.06
N PHE A 227 -0.32 3.22 12.71
CA PHE A 227 -1.40 4.19 12.58
C PHE A 227 -1.71 4.88 13.92
N GLU A 228 -1.77 4.12 15.01
CA GLU A 228 -1.99 4.66 16.37
C GLU A 228 -0.85 5.60 16.80
N GLU A 229 0.39 5.26 16.47
CA GLU A 229 1.57 6.07 16.85
C GLU A 229 1.74 7.33 15.98
N ASN A 230 1.31 7.30 14.70
CA ASN A 230 1.62 8.34 13.71
C ASN A 230 0.41 9.17 13.25
N VAL A 231 -0.83 8.68 13.40
CA VAL A 231 -2.04 9.34 12.88
C VAL A 231 -2.88 9.93 14.01
N ASN A 232 -2.48 11.11 14.48
CA ASN A 232 -3.20 11.86 15.52
C ASN A 232 -4.15 12.94 14.95
N HIS A 233 -3.88 13.42 13.73
CA HIS A 233 -4.65 14.52 13.14
C HIS A 233 -5.97 14.04 12.51
N THR A 234 -7.09 14.66 12.88
CA THR A 234 -8.43 14.27 12.41
C THR A 234 -8.59 14.36 10.90
N SER A 235 -7.98 15.36 10.24
CA SER A 235 -7.97 15.49 8.77
C SER A 235 -7.50 14.23 8.04
N VAL A 236 -6.56 13.46 8.62
CA VAL A 236 -6.10 12.20 8.00
C VAL A 236 -7.23 11.18 8.00
N LYS A 237 -7.95 11.01 9.12
CA LYS A 237 -9.08 10.08 9.24
C LYS A 237 -10.27 10.49 8.37
N VAL A 238 -10.50 11.79 8.20
CA VAL A 238 -11.51 12.34 7.28
C VAL A 238 -11.13 11.99 5.84
N LEU A 239 -9.88 12.28 5.45
CA LEU A 239 -9.37 12.04 4.11
C LEU A 239 -9.39 10.54 3.76
N ILE A 240 -9.03 9.65 4.69
CA ILE A 240 -9.09 8.19 4.47
C ILE A 240 -10.51 7.73 4.11
N ARG A 241 -11.55 8.21 4.82
CA ARG A 241 -12.93 7.84 4.50
C ARG A 241 -13.34 8.31 3.10
N LEU A 242 -13.00 9.56 2.77
CA LEU A 242 -13.28 10.14 1.45
C LEU A 242 -12.58 9.35 0.33
N LEU A 243 -11.32 8.98 0.52
CA LEU A 243 -10.56 8.20 -0.47
C LEU A 243 -11.08 6.76 -0.61
N ARG A 244 -11.56 6.13 0.47
CA ARG A 244 -12.19 4.81 0.42
C ARG A 244 -13.52 4.84 -0.34
N ASP A 245 -14.32 5.87 -0.10
CA ASP A 245 -15.56 6.11 -0.85
C ASP A 245 -15.26 6.33 -2.34
N MET A 246 -14.32 7.22 -2.67
CA MET A 246 -13.87 7.43 -4.04
C MET A 246 -13.38 6.14 -4.69
N ARG A 247 -12.54 5.35 -4.01
CA ARG A 247 -12.07 4.04 -4.50
C ARG A 247 -13.22 3.09 -4.83
N THR A 248 -14.29 3.13 -4.04
CA THR A 248 -15.43 2.21 -4.22
C THR A 248 -16.25 2.59 -5.45
N ARG A 249 -16.38 3.88 -5.74
CA ARG A 249 -17.18 4.41 -6.84
C ARG A 249 -16.41 4.52 -8.17
N ILE A 250 -15.14 4.92 -8.10
CA ILE A 250 -14.31 5.22 -9.27
C ILE A 250 -13.41 4.02 -9.57
N LYS A 251 -13.69 3.31 -10.66
CA LYS A 251 -13.05 2.01 -10.96
C LYS A 251 -11.54 2.13 -11.11
N GLY A 252 -11.05 3.22 -11.67
CA GLY A 252 -9.62 3.44 -11.87
C GLY A 252 -8.81 3.63 -10.57
N LEU A 253 -9.48 3.80 -9.42
CA LEU A 253 -8.84 3.87 -8.11
C LEU A 253 -8.80 2.52 -7.37
N GLU A 254 -9.42 1.47 -7.92
CA GLU A 254 -9.45 0.12 -7.34
C GLU A 254 -8.06 -0.42 -6.94
N PRO A 255 -6.98 -0.21 -7.72
CA PRO A 255 -5.66 -0.73 -7.37
C PRO A 255 -5.09 -0.23 -6.02
N LEU A 256 -5.58 0.91 -5.51
CA LEU A 256 -5.16 1.42 -4.21
C LEU A 256 -5.55 0.45 -3.09
N SER A 257 -4.59 -0.18 -2.45
CA SER A 257 -4.89 -0.99 -1.27
C SER A 257 -5.35 -0.11 -0.09
N PRO A 258 -6.10 -0.66 0.89
CA PRO A 258 -6.46 0.09 2.09
C PRO A 258 -5.25 0.70 2.82
N TRP A 259 -4.11 0.02 2.78
CA TRP A 259 -2.87 0.51 3.39
C TRP A 259 -2.24 1.66 2.59
N MET A 260 -2.26 1.58 1.25
CA MET A 260 -1.84 2.71 0.41
C MET A 260 -2.70 3.95 0.67
N ILE A 261 -4.02 3.80 0.85
CA ILE A 261 -4.91 4.91 1.18
C ILE A 261 -4.54 5.55 2.53
N ASP A 262 -4.31 4.72 3.57
CA ASP A 262 -3.92 5.22 4.90
C ASP A 262 -2.63 6.04 4.82
N LEU A 263 -1.61 5.52 4.12
CA LEU A 263 -0.31 6.19 3.95
C LEU A 263 -0.39 7.42 3.05
N LEU A 264 -1.16 7.37 1.96
CA LEU A 264 -1.32 8.48 1.03
C LEU A 264 -2.06 9.66 1.68
N ALA A 265 -3.07 9.38 2.52
CA ALA A 265 -3.73 10.39 3.31
C ALA A 265 -2.79 11.00 4.36
N HIS A 266 -2.05 10.16 5.10
CA HIS A 266 -1.06 10.63 6.07
C HIS A 266 0.02 11.50 5.41
N PHE A 267 0.61 11.02 4.31
CA PHE A 267 1.62 11.73 3.54
C PHE A 267 1.09 13.08 3.05
N SER A 268 -0.09 13.10 2.44
CA SER A 268 -0.66 14.32 1.88
C SER A 268 -0.94 15.38 2.94
N VAL A 269 -1.37 14.97 4.14
CA VAL A 269 -1.67 15.90 5.24
C VAL A 269 -0.40 16.37 5.96
N LEU A 270 0.53 15.47 6.28
CA LEU A 270 1.59 15.72 7.26
C LEU A 270 2.99 15.87 6.66
N ASN A 271 3.25 15.37 5.45
CA ASN A 271 4.54 15.54 4.79
C ASN A 271 4.65 16.92 4.15
N THR A 272 4.75 17.98 4.95
CA THR A 272 4.84 19.37 4.49
C THR A 272 6.19 20.00 4.89
N PRO A 273 6.74 20.94 4.10
CA PRO A 273 8.03 21.56 4.43
C PRO A 273 8.05 22.26 5.80
N ASN A 274 6.92 22.86 6.19
CA ASN A 274 6.77 23.59 7.45
C ASN A 274 6.22 22.73 8.60
N ARG A 275 6.04 21.41 8.39
CA ARG A 275 5.46 20.46 9.35
C ARG A 275 4.06 20.82 9.87
N GLN A 276 3.36 21.73 9.20
CA GLN A 276 1.97 22.05 9.52
C GLN A 276 1.06 21.10 8.74
N ALA A 277 0.06 20.57 9.43
CA ALA A 277 -0.94 19.72 8.80
C ALA A 277 -1.76 20.52 7.79
N LEU A 278 -1.93 19.99 6.58
CA LEU A 278 -2.81 20.58 5.59
C LEU A 278 -4.29 20.44 6.02
N SER A 279 -5.09 21.45 5.66
CA SER A 279 -6.54 21.34 5.72
C SER A 279 -7.04 20.27 4.74
N VAL A 280 -8.24 19.72 4.99
CA VAL A 280 -8.76 18.58 4.23
C VAL A 280 -8.88 18.86 2.72
N ASN A 281 -9.26 20.08 2.32
CA ASN A 281 -9.37 20.48 0.93
C ASN A 281 -8.00 20.50 0.21
N LEU A 282 -6.97 21.02 0.88
CA LEU A 282 -5.61 21.05 0.33
C LEU A 282 -5.03 19.64 0.24
N ALA A 283 -5.20 18.83 1.29
CA ALA A 283 -4.73 17.45 1.30
C ALA A 283 -5.45 16.59 0.25
N PHE A 284 -6.77 16.76 0.10
CA PHE A 284 -7.56 16.08 -0.93
C PHE A 284 -7.07 16.40 -2.34
N ARG A 285 -6.85 17.69 -2.65
CA ARG A 285 -6.28 18.13 -3.92
C ARG A 285 -4.87 17.57 -4.13
N ARG A 286 -4.04 17.56 -3.08
CA ARG A 286 -2.68 17.03 -3.11
C ARG A 286 -2.64 15.55 -3.45
N VAL A 287 -3.53 14.73 -2.90
CA VAL A 287 -3.63 13.30 -3.24
C VAL A 287 -3.82 13.11 -4.75
N ILE A 288 -4.78 13.82 -5.33
CA ILE A 288 -5.07 13.73 -6.76
C ILE A 288 -3.89 14.24 -7.58
N GLN A 289 -3.24 15.33 -7.18
CA GLN A 289 -2.05 15.88 -7.84
C GLN A 289 -0.86 14.91 -7.81
N LEU A 290 -0.56 14.31 -6.65
CA LEU A 290 0.52 13.33 -6.50
C LEU A 290 0.29 12.13 -7.42
N LEU A 291 -0.90 11.53 -7.37
CA LEU A 291 -1.23 10.39 -8.24
C LEU A 291 -1.16 10.78 -9.72
N SER A 292 -1.65 11.98 -10.08
CA SER A 292 -1.59 12.49 -11.47
C SER A 292 -0.17 12.71 -11.97
N ALA A 293 0.74 13.11 -11.07
CA ALA A 293 2.15 13.34 -11.36
C ALA A 293 2.95 12.03 -11.43
N GLY A 294 2.31 10.87 -11.27
CA GLY A 294 2.96 9.57 -11.35
C GLY A 294 3.59 9.11 -10.04
N PHE A 295 3.03 9.50 -8.88
CA PHE A 295 3.57 9.13 -7.57
C PHE A 295 3.75 7.61 -7.37
N PHE A 296 2.94 6.80 -8.05
CA PHE A 296 3.01 5.34 -8.05
C PHE A 296 3.36 4.73 -9.41
N LEU A 297 4.02 5.49 -10.31
CA LEU A 297 4.55 4.96 -11.57
C LEU A 297 5.98 4.39 -11.41
N PRO A 298 6.46 3.58 -12.38
CA PRO A 298 7.83 3.11 -12.42
C PRO A 298 8.83 4.28 -12.37
N GLY A 299 9.91 4.11 -11.59
CA GLY A 299 10.91 5.16 -11.35
C GLY A 299 10.56 6.17 -10.26
N SER A 300 9.32 6.17 -9.75
CA SER A 300 8.94 7.00 -8.60
C SER A 300 9.51 6.46 -7.28
N CYS A 301 9.94 7.33 -6.37
CA CYS A 301 10.26 6.91 -5.00
C CYS A 301 9.02 6.47 -4.21
N GLY A 302 7.83 6.92 -4.59
CA GLY A 302 6.55 6.61 -3.94
C GLY A 302 6.59 6.84 -2.43
N ILE A 303 5.82 6.02 -1.71
CA ILE A 303 5.86 5.93 -0.24
C ILE A 303 6.56 4.65 0.15
N LEU A 304 7.55 4.74 1.04
CA LEU A 304 8.16 3.59 1.67
C LEU A 304 7.23 3.04 2.74
N ASP A 305 7.07 1.72 2.80
CA ASP A 305 6.27 1.06 3.83
C ASP A 305 6.97 1.19 5.19
N PRO A 306 6.41 1.96 6.14
CA PRO A 306 7.04 2.14 7.44
C PRO A 306 6.94 0.89 8.33
N CYS A 307 6.18 -0.13 7.92
CA CYS A 307 5.94 -1.36 8.67
C CYS A 307 6.75 -2.56 8.17
N GLU A 308 7.53 -2.40 7.08
CA GLU A 308 8.37 -3.44 6.53
C GLU A 308 9.86 -3.14 6.67
N VAL A 309 10.66 -4.20 6.77
CA VAL A 309 12.11 -4.07 6.84
C VAL A 309 12.66 -3.95 5.41
N GLY A 310 13.43 -2.90 5.17
CA GLY A 310 13.94 -2.54 3.86
C GLY A 310 13.15 -1.39 3.25
N ALA A 311 13.74 -0.72 2.25
CA ALA A 311 13.10 0.40 1.56
C ALA A 311 12.05 -0.09 0.54
N ILE A 312 11.02 -0.80 1.02
CA ILE A 312 9.94 -1.34 0.18
C ILE A 312 8.97 -0.21 -0.16
N ARG A 313 8.73 0.02 -1.44
CA ARG A 313 7.73 0.99 -1.90
C ARG A 313 6.36 0.33 -1.95
N VAL A 314 5.35 0.96 -1.34
CA VAL A 314 4.03 0.34 -1.18
C VAL A 314 3.30 0.06 -2.49
N HIS A 315 3.56 0.84 -3.55
CA HIS A 315 2.93 0.66 -4.85
C HIS A 315 3.44 -0.55 -5.63
N MET A 316 4.56 -1.16 -5.22
CA MET A 316 5.18 -2.26 -5.96
C MET A 316 4.38 -3.56 -5.97
N VAL A 317 3.27 -3.62 -5.23
CA VAL A 317 2.31 -4.72 -5.30
C VAL A 317 1.35 -4.59 -6.49
N MET A 318 1.30 -3.43 -7.15
CA MET A 318 0.49 -3.19 -8.34
C MET A 318 1.22 -3.67 -9.60
N THR A 319 0.45 -4.11 -10.60
CA THR A 319 0.98 -4.32 -11.94
C THR A 319 1.20 -2.98 -12.64
N MET A 320 2.06 -2.92 -13.65
CA MET A 320 2.28 -1.69 -14.42
C MET A 320 0.99 -1.18 -15.10
N GLU A 321 0.11 -2.09 -15.51
CA GLU A 321 -1.22 -1.76 -16.03
C GLU A 321 -2.10 -1.07 -14.98
N GLN A 322 -2.05 -1.56 -13.73
CA GLN A 322 -2.76 -0.95 -12.61
C GLN A 322 -2.16 0.42 -12.23
N GLU A 323 -0.84 0.57 -12.28
CA GLU A 323 -0.15 1.84 -12.05
C GLU A 323 -0.54 2.89 -13.10
N ASP A 324 -0.60 2.51 -14.39
CA ASP A 324 -1.05 3.39 -15.46
C ASP A 324 -2.53 3.76 -15.32
N LEU A 325 -3.40 2.76 -15.09
CA LEU A 325 -4.83 2.99 -14.84
C LEU A 325 -5.05 3.99 -13.71
N LEU A 326 -4.34 3.83 -12.59
CA LEU A 326 -4.42 4.73 -11.44
C LEU A 326 -3.96 6.15 -11.80
N CYS A 327 -2.82 6.28 -12.48
CA CYS A 327 -2.25 7.56 -12.86
C CYS A 327 -3.16 8.33 -13.83
N ARG A 328 -3.61 7.69 -14.92
CA ARG A 328 -4.48 8.34 -15.92
C ARG A 328 -5.85 8.69 -15.35
N THR A 329 -6.38 7.88 -14.43
CA THR A 329 -7.62 8.20 -13.69
C THR A 329 -7.42 9.44 -12.83
N ALA A 330 -6.31 9.50 -12.07
CA ALA A 330 -6.00 10.69 -11.27
C ALA A 330 -5.81 11.94 -12.13
N GLN A 331 -5.15 11.83 -13.28
CA GLN A 331 -4.98 12.95 -14.24
C GLN A 331 -6.33 13.45 -14.76
N ASN A 332 -7.30 12.56 -14.99
CA ASN A 332 -8.67 12.96 -15.33
C ASN A 332 -9.37 13.66 -14.15
N LEU A 333 -9.31 13.09 -12.95
CA LEU A 333 -9.85 13.68 -11.72
C LEU A 333 -9.27 15.07 -11.44
N LEU A 334 -7.99 15.29 -11.70
CA LEU A 334 -7.35 16.59 -11.50
C LEU A 334 -7.95 17.66 -12.41
N ARG A 335 -8.23 17.32 -13.68
CA ARG A 335 -8.87 18.22 -14.64
C ARG A 335 -10.31 18.51 -14.23
N ILE A 336 -11.08 17.49 -13.87
CA ILE A 336 -12.45 17.65 -13.36
C ILE A 336 -12.47 18.56 -12.11
N LEU A 337 -11.60 18.30 -11.14
CA LEU A 337 -11.48 19.10 -9.91
C LEU A 337 -11.10 20.55 -10.21
N SER A 338 -10.20 20.78 -11.17
CA SER A 338 -9.75 22.12 -11.57
C SER A 338 -10.85 22.94 -12.25
N HIS A 339 -11.87 22.28 -12.82
CA HIS A 339 -13.01 22.91 -13.46
C HIS A 339 -14.29 22.86 -12.60
N GLY A 340 -14.18 22.59 -11.30
CA GLY A 340 -15.30 22.68 -10.34
C GLY A 340 -16.16 21.43 -10.23
N GLY A 341 -15.76 20.30 -10.82
CA GLY A 341 -16.51 19.03 -10.77
C GLY A 341 -16.41 18.27 -9.44
N TYR A 342 -16.12 18.93 -8.32
CA TYR A 342 -15.91 18.27 -7.02
C TYR A 342 -17.16 17.54 -6.51
N ASN A 343 -18.37 18.01 -6.80
CA ASN A 343 -19.60 17.32 -6.40
C ASN A 343 -19.71 15.93 -7.04
N ALA A 344 -19.35 15.79 -8.31
CA ALA A 344 -19.36 14.50 -8.99
C ALA A 344 -18.24 13.58 -8.48
N ILE A 345 -17.03 14.12 -8.25
CA ILE A 345 -15.93 13.35 -7.64
C ILE A 345 -16.35 12.80 -6.27
N LEU A 346 -17.05 13.61 -5.47
CA LEU A 346 -17.51 13.26 -4.12
C LEU A 346 -18.82 12.44 -4.10
N GLY A 347 -19.42 12.13 -5.25
CA GLY A 347 -20.70 11.40 -5.30
C GLY A 347 -21.87 12.19 -4.69
N LEU A 348 -21.77 13.52 -4.65
CA LEU A 348 -22.84 14.42 -4.21
C LEU A 348 -23.78 14.79 -5.36
N ASP A 349 -23.35 14.56 -6.61
CA ASP A 349 -24.21 14.59 -7.79
C ASP A 349 -24.71 13.17 -8.10
N GLN A 350 -26.03 12.98 -8.19
CA GLN A 350 -26.65 11.66 -8.41
C GLN A 350 -26.56 11.20 -9.87
N LYS A 351 -25.97 12.00 -10.76
CA LYS A 351 -25.94 11.74 -12.20
C LYS A 351 -24.86 10.74 -12.64
N THR A 352 -23.80 10.55 -11.86
CA THR A 352 -22.68 9.70 -12.26
C THR A 352 -21.94 9.13 -11.05
N ASP A 353 -21.79 7.81 -11.01
CA ASP A 353 -20.98 7.14 -9.98
C ASP A 353 -19.48 7.33 -10.24
N ASP A 354 -19.06 7.28 -11.51
CA ASP A 354 -17.67 7.45 -11.94
C ASP A 354 -17.57 8.61 -12.96
N PRO A 355 -17.18 9.83 -12.54
CA PRO A 355 -17.08 10.97 -13.44
C PRO A 355 -15.90 10.88 -14.41
N THR A 356 -15.08 9.83 -14.34
CA THR A 356 -13.88 9.64 -15.17
C THR A 356 -14.10 8.69 -16.34
N ALA A 357 -15.25 8.02 -16.40
CA ALA A 357 -15.53 6.96 -17.37
C ALA A 357 -15.70 7.49 -18.81
N GLU A 358 -16.32 8.67 -18.97
CA GLU A 358 -16.69 9.23 -20.26
C GLU A 358 -16.28 10.69 -20.39
N LEU A 359 -16.37 11.21 -21.62
CA LEU A 359 -16.23 12.64 -21.90
C LEU A 359 -17.27 13.42 -21.09
N SER A 360 -16.82 14.47 -20.41
CA SER A 360 -17.68 15.31 -19.56
C SER A 360 -17.42 16.79 -19.80
N VAL A 361 -18.38 17.64 -19.42
CA VAL A 361 -18.27 19.10 -19.56
C VAL A 361 -18.42 19.74 -18.19
N TRP A 362 -17.41 20.52 -17.79
CA TRP A 362 -17.34 21.20 -16.51
C TRP A 362 -17.11 22.69 -16.73
N ASN A 363 -18.08 23.53 -16.35
CA ASN A 363 -18.01 24.97 -16.57
C ASN A 363 -17.65 25.37 -18.01
N GLY A 364 -18.23 24.68 -18.99
CA GLY A 364 -17.99 24.91 -20.43
C GLY A 364 -16.69 24.31 -20.98
N ILE A 365 -15.88 23.65 -20.14
CA ILE A 365 -14.65 22.96 -20.56
C ILE A 365 -14.92 21.47 -20.76
N VAL A 366 -14.58 20.97 -21.95
CA VAL A 366 -14.62 19.54 -22.26
C VAL A 366 -13.43 18.84 -21.63
N VAL A 367 -13.69 17.77 -20.89
CA VAL A 367 -12.69 16.92 -20.24
C VAL A 367 -12.82 15.51 -20.82
N THR A 368 -11.81 15.09 -21.58
CA THR A 368 -11.74 13.75 -22.19
C THR A 368 -10.90 12.81 -21.31
N PRO A 369 -11.38 11.60 -20.97
CA PRO A 369 -10.55 10.58 -20.35
C PRO A 369 -9.28 10.32 -21.17
N GLN A 370 -8.16 10.07 -20.50
CA GLN A 370 -6.91 9.75 -21.21
C GLN A 370 -6.87 8.29 -21.63
N ASP A 371 -6.22 8.04 -22.76
CA ASP A 371 -6.01 6.70 -23.28
C ASP A 371 -5.05 5.89 -22.40
N ASN A 372 -5.12 4.56 -22.54
CA ASN A 372 -4.17 3.65 -21.93
C ASN A 372 -2.78 3.87 -22.54
N VAL A 373 -1.75 3.93 -21.70
CA VAL A 373 -0.35 4.14 -22.12
C VAL A 373 0.46 2.87 -21.95
N TYR A 374 0.11 2.02 -20.98
CA TYR A 374 0.79 0.74 -20.78
C TYR A 374 0.50 -0.23 -21.92
N ASP A 375 1.57 -0.75 -22.52
CA ASP A 375 1.54 -1.78 -23.57
C ASP A 375 2.47 -2.92 -23.18
N SER A 376 1.89 -4.10 -22.90
CA SER A 376 2.63 -5.30 -22.54
C SER A 376 3.54 -5.79 -23.66
N THR A 377 3.18 -5.58 -24.93
CA THR A 377 3.93 -6.07 -26.09
C THR A 377 5.24 -5.32 -26.29
N LEU A 378 5.29 -4.04 -25.91
CA LEU A 378 6.52 -3.23 -25.94
C LEU A 378 7.47 -3.61 -24.79
N TYR A 379 6.94 -4.06 -23.66
CA TYR A 379 7.74 -4.46 -22.51
C TYR A 379 8.45 -5.80 -22.75
N GLU A 380 7.74 -6.79 -23.30
CA GLU A 380 8.30 -8.10 -23.62
C GLU A 380 9.44 -8.02 -24.66
N ARG A 381 9.30 -7.12 -25.65
CA ARG A 381 10.33 -6.88 -26.67
C ARG A 381 11.66 -6.42 -26.04
N LYS A 382 11.61 -5.51 -25.08
CA LYS A 382 12.82 -4.99 -24.38
C LYS A 382 13.52 -6.01 -23.48
N THR A 383 12.80 -7.03 -22.99
CA THR A 383 13.38 -8.08 -22.14
C THR A 383 13.88 -9.29 -22.94
N GLY A 384 13.48 -9.41 -24.21
CA GLY A 384 13.88 -10.48 -25.13
C GLY A 384 15.01 -10.10 -26.08
N GLU A 385 15.34 -8.83 -26.21
CA GLU A 385 16.53 -8.36 -26.94
C GLU A 385 17.78 -8.55 -26.07
N GLU A 386 18.59 -9.57 -26.36
CA GLU A 386 20.00 -9.56 -25.97
C GLU A 386 20.62 -8.25 -26.47
N PRO A 387 21.52 -7.61 -25.71
CA PRO A 387 22.09 -6.34 -26.13
C PRO A 387 22.79 -6.56 -27.48
N GLU A 388 22.22 -6.03 -28.56
CA GLU A 388 22.92 -5.90 -29.82
C GLU A 388 24.14 -5.03 -29.53
N ASP A 389 25.32 -5.62 -29.75
CA ASP A 389 26.59 -4.92 -29.68
C ASP A 389 26.47 -3.67 -30.57
N GLU A 390 26.37 -2.48 -29.96
CA GLU A 390 26.50 -1.22 -30.68
C GLU A 390 27.89 -1.24 -31.33
N GLU A 391 27.94 -1.54 -32.63
CA GLU A 391 29.13 -1.35 -33.45
C GLU A 391 29.53 0.13 -33.31
N VAL A 392 30.58 0.36 -32.54
CA VAL A 392 31.23 1.65 -32.42
C VAL A 392 31.75 1.99 -33.83
N GLU A 393 31.08 2.91 -34.52
CA GLU A 393 31.62 3.51 -35.75
C GLU A 393 33.00 4.06 -35.44
N GLU A 394 34.04 3.41 -35.98
CA GLU A 394 35.40 3.92 -35.94
C GLU A 394 35.44 5.28 -36.66
N ALA A 395 35.80 6.32 -35.92
CA ALA A 395 36.06 7.64 -36.48
C ALA A 395 37.14 7.54 -37.58
N PRO A 396 36.98 8.24 -38.71
CA PRO A 396 37.93 8.13 -39.82
C PRO A 396 39.30 8.68 -39.41
N PRO A 397 40.39 8.13 -39.96
CA PRO A 397 41.74 8.50 -39.57
C PRO A 397 42.03 9.95 -40.00
N THR A 398 42.54 10.74 -39.05
CA THR A 398 43.05 12.09 -39.30
C THR A 398 44.23 12.03 -40.26
N GLU A 399 44.09 12.69 -41.41
CA GLU A 399 45.21 12.95 -42.32
C GLU A 399 46.27 13.78 -41.60
N LYS A 400 47.51 13.31 -41.68
CA LYS A 400 48.69 14.03 -41.19
C LYS A 400 48.96 15.20 -42.14
N GLU A 401 48.83 16.43 -41.65
CA GLU A 401 49.46 17.58 -42.28
C GLU A 401 50.98 17.36 -42.29
N ASN A 402 51.52 17.19 -43.50
CA ASN A 402 52.95 17.35 -43.74
C ASN A 402 53.25 18.85 -43.77
N ASP A 403 54.11 19.28 -42.85
CA ASP A 403 54.93 20.47 -42.99
C ASP A 403 55.58 20.52 -44.38
N LEU A 404 55.54 21.69 -45.03
CA LEU A 404 56.58 22.16 -45.95
C LEU A 404 56.50 23.69 -46.13
N ASN A 405 57.40 24.37 -45.43
CA ASN A 405 58.13 25.61 -45.75
C ASN A 405 57.71 26.40 -47.01
N ILE A 406 57.42 27.70 -46.83
CA ILE A 406 58.29 28.87 -47.14
C ILE A 406 57.82 30.06 -46.30
#